data_AF-A0A484IC53-F1
#
_entry.id   AF-A0A484IC53-F1
#
_cell.length_a   1.000
_cell.length_b   1.000
_cell.length_c   1.000
_cell.angle_alpha   90.00
_cell.angle_beta   90.00
_cell.angle_gamma   90.00
#
_symmetry.space_group_name_H-M   'P 1'
#
loop_
_entity.id
_entity.type
_entity.pdbx_description
1 polymer ?
#
loop_
_entity_poly.entity_id
_entity_poly.type
_entity_poly.pdbx_seq_one_letter_code
_entity_poly.pdbx_strand_id
1 'polypeptide(L)'
;MVNQVFLIAYVTGFLWLRRNPLSLIFTAISPFSLLFILFVVSNGQYVQFAVAGSLVMALVGYGLALGQDISLYKIEYKMQDVFVASPISPIVYMLGLALSELLYGLPALIILISLAVFFSTSIAFLPLLLLNVFLIWGTMSSIGFFLSSHMLHMRNATQLISFVNVIIAVVPPVFYPISTLPEALQMVSYLVPTTHASLMIQYSMGFPIPEGWSIYLGLLVQGIYFGFFMLIAKKRALWREN
;
A
#
# COMPACT_ATOMS: atom_id res chain seq x y z
N MET A 1 -23.57 -6.05 1.01
CA MET A 1 -22.19 -5.83 0.56
C MET A 1 -21.44 -4.82 1.44
N VAL A 2 -21.78 -3.51 1.40
CA VAL A 2 -21.06 -2.47 2.15
C VAL A 2 -21.02 -2.75 3.66
N ASN A 3 -22.15 -3.09 4.28
CA ASN A 3 -22.19 -3.43 5.71
C ASN A 3 -21.32 -4.64 6.07
N GLN A 4 -21.18 -5.63 5.17
CA GLN A 4 -20.36 -6.82 5.40
C GLN A 4 -18.86 -6.46 5.39
N VAL A 5 -18.43 -5.59 4.47
CA VAL A 5 -17.04 -5.09 4.42
C VAL A 5 -16.68 -4.39 5.73
N PHE A 6 -17.54 -3.49 6.22
CA PHE A 6 -17.31 -2.79 7.48
C PHE A 6 -17.29 -3.72 8.69
N LEU A 7 -18.17 -4.74 8.73
CA LEU A 7 -18.18 -5.70 9.83
C LEU A 7 -16.89 -6.54 9.87
N ILE A 8 -16.40 -7.01 8.72
CA ILE A 8 -15.13 -7.74 8.64
C ILE A 8 -14.00 -6.83 9.12
N ALA A 9 -13.91 -5.60 8.61
CA ALA A 9 -12.88 -4.63 9.00
C ALA A 9 -12.95 -4.27 10.50
N TYR A 10 -14.15 -4.19 11.05
CA TYR A 10 -14.35 -3.92 12.47
C TYR A 10 -13.84 -5.06 13.34
N VAL A 11 -14.20 -6.30 13.01
CA VAL A 11 -13.84 -7.49 13.82
C VAL A 11 -12.35 -7.81 13.71
N THR A 12 -11.78 -7.72 12.50
CA THR A 12 -10.38 -8.09 12.23
C THR A 12 -9.40 -6.95 12.52
N GLY A 13 -9.84 -5.70 12.46
CA GLY A 13 -8.99 -4.53 12.61
C GLY A 13 -9.31 -3.71 13.86
N PHE A 14 -10.40 -2.96 13.79
CA PHE A 14 -10.71 -1.95 14.81
C PHE A 14 -10.86 -2.54 16.23
N LEU A 15 -11.51 -3.70 16.35
CA LEU A 15 -11.70 -4.37 17.64
C LEU A 15 -10.37 -4.79 18.27
N TRP A 16 -9.43 -5.25 17.45
CA TRP A 16 -8.10 -5.62 17.95
C TRP A 16 -7.31 -4.38 18.34
N LEU A 17 -7.37 -3.29 17.57
CA LEU A 17 -6.72 -2.02 17.93
C LEU A 17 -7.23 -1.50 19.28
N ARG A 18 -8.54 -1.59 19.50
CA ARG A 18 -9.16 -1.20 20.77
C ARG A 18 -8.67 -2.05 21.94
N ARG A 19 -8.38 -3.34 21.70
CA ARG A 19 -7.88 -4.27 22.72
C ARG A 19 -6.36 -4.18 22.93
N ASN A 20 -5.62 -3.82 21.89
CA ASN A 20 -4.16 -3.79 21.85
C ASN A 20 -3.65 -2.45 21.30
N PRO A 21 -3.86 -1.32 22.00
CA PRO A 21 -3.52 0.00 21.47
C PRO A 21 -2.02 0.20 21.18
N LEU A 22 -1.14 -0.55 21.86
CA LEU A 22 0.32 -0.51 21.63
C LEU A 22 0.72 -0.90 20.21
N SER A 23 -0.12 -1.68 19.53
CA SER A 23 0.09 -2.04 18.14
C SER A 23 0.19 -0.87 17.18
N LEU A 24 -0.48 0.24 17.49
CA LEU A 24 -0.41 1.48 16.71
C LEU A 24 0.99 2.06 16.66
N ILE A 25 1.77 1.85 17.72
CA ILE A 25 3.17 2.26 17.77
C ILE A 25 3.96 1.33 16.85
N PHE A 26 3.78 0.02 16.97
CA PHE A 26 4.53 -0.95 16.17
C PHE A 26 4.28 -0.82 14.66
N THR A 27 3.04 -0.55 14.25
CA THR A 27 2.70 -0.35 12.83
C THR A 27 3.28 0.95 12.27
N ALA A 28 3.53 1.94 13.13
CA ALA A 28 4.13 3.22 12.75
C ALA A 28 5.68 3.16 12.66
N ILE A 29 6.35 2.28 13.41
CA ILE A 29 7.83 2.22 13.44
C ILE A 29 8.43 2.10 12.05
N SER A 30 7.91 1.20 11.22
CA SER A 30 8.49 0.91 9.90
C SER A 30 8.52 2.15 8.99
N PRO A 31 7.39 2.81 8.64
CA PRO A 31 7.43 3.95 7.74
C PRO A 31 8.14 5.17 8.34
N PHE A 32 8.08 5.39 9.66
CA PHE A 32 8.80 6.52 10.28
C PHE A 32 10.30 6.27 10.44
N SER A 33 10.77 5.02 10.45
CA SER A 33 12.20 4.71 10.59
C SER A 33 13.03 5.25 9.42
N LEU A 34 12.60 5.01 8.17
CA LEU A 34 13.28 5.52 6.99
C LEU A 34 13.16 7.04 6.89
N LEU A 35 12.00 7.60 7.25
CA LEU A 35 11.82 9.05 7.36
C LEU A 35 12.89 9.65 8.29
N PHE A 36 13.00 9.10 9.49
CA PHE A 36 13.92 9.56 10.52
C PHE A 36 15.38 9.43 10.08
N ILE A 37 15.77 8.28 9.53
CA ILE A 37 17.14 8.06 9.02
C ILE A 37 17.48 9.10 7.95
N LEU A 38 16.61 9.31 6.96
CA LEU A 38 16.85 10.29 5.89
C LEU A 38 16.89 11.71 6.43
N PHE A 39 16.02 12.05 7.38
CA PHE A 39 16.03 13.35 8.04
C PHE A 39 17.38 13.61 8.73
N VAL A 40 17.87 12.65 9.52
CA VAL A 40 19.13 12.77 10.25
C VAL A 40 20.32 12.83 9.30
N VAL A 41 20.42 11.88 8.35
CA VAL A 41 21.55 11.79 7.42
C VAL A 41 21.62 13.00 6.48
N SER A 42 20.49 13.56 6.08
CA SER A 42 20.43 14.74 5.22
C SER A 42 20.50 16.08 5.96
N ASN A 43 20.62 16.08 7.29
CA ASN A 43 20.46 17.28 8.11
C ASN A 43 19.15 18.05 7.78
N GLY A 44 18.08 17.32 7.50
CA GLY A 44 16.76 17.84 7.14
C GLY A 44 16.59 18.27 5.68
N GLN A 45 17.65 18.29 4.85
CA GLN A 45 17.56 18.78 3.46
C GLN A 45 16.65 17.93 2.56
N TYR A 46 16.52 16.63 2.82
CA TYR A 46 15.71 15.72 2.01
C TYR A 46 14.41 15.28 2.71
N VAL A 47 13.91 16.08 3.65
CA VAL A 47 12.71 15.72 4.43
C VAL A 47 11.47 15.53 3.56
N GLN A 48 11.31 16.29 2.48
CA GLN A 48 10.17 16.16 1.57
C GLN A 48 10.17 14.80 0.84
N PHE A 49 11.34 14.36 0.35
CA PHE A 49 11.50 13.02 -0.23
C PHE A 49 11.32 11.92 0.82
N ALA A 50 11.81 12.15 2.05
CA ALA A 50 11.63 11.24 3.16
C ALA A 50 10.13 11.04 3.49
N VAL A 51 9.35 12.12 3.54
CA VAL A 51 7.89 12.08 3.75
C VAL A 51 7.19 11.37 2.59
N ALA A 52 7.50 11.73 1.34
CA ALA A 52 6.90 11.13 0.16
C ALA A 52 7.13 9.62 0.10
N GLY A 53 8.39 9.19 0.27
CA GLY A 53 8.75 7.78 0.25
C GLY A 53 8.15 7.01 1.44
N SER A 54 8.12 7.61 2.62
CA SER A 54 7.54 6.96 3.81
C SER A 54 6.04 6.77 3.68
N LEU A 55 5.31 7.72 3.09
CA LEU A 55 3.89 7.57 2.79
C LEU A 55 3.65 6.44 1.79
N VAL A 56 4.40 6.41 0.68
CA VAL A 56 4.27 5.33 -0.31
C VAL A 56 4.60 3.97 0.29
N MET A 57 5.69 3.88 1.07
CA MET A 57 6.09 2.65 1.75
C MET A 57 5.08 2.17 2.77
N ALA A 58 4.46 3.08 3.53
CA ALA A 58 3.38 2.75 4.45
C ALA A 58 2.21 2.10 3.69
N LEU A 59 1.78 2.70 2.58
CA LEU A 59 0.67 2.19 1.76
C LEU A 59 0.98 0.84 1.13
N VAL A 60 2.21 0.63 0.66
CA VAL A 60 2.67 -0.67 0.16
C VAL A 60 2.64 -1.71 1.28
N GLY A 61 3.19 -1.38 2.44
CA GLY A 61 3.22 -2.25 3.62
C GLY A 61 1.81 -2.68 4.04
N TYR A 62 0.91 -1.73 4.29
CA TYR A 62 -0.46 -2.04 4.73
C TYR A 62 -1.27 -2.77 3.64
N GLY A 63 -1.08 -2.43 2.35
CA GLY A 63 -1.74 -3.16 1.28
C GLY A 63 -1.26 -4.62 1.17
N LEU A 64 0.05 -4.86 1.22
CA LEU A 64 0.61 -6.21 1.14
C LEU A 64 0.40 -7.04 2.42
N ALA A 65 0.26 -6.40 3.58
CA ALA A 65 -0.03 -7.05 4.87
C ALA A 65 -1.32 -7.87 4.82
N LEU A 66 -2.33 -7.43 4.05
CA LEU A 66 -3.53 -8.23 3.77
C LEU A 66 -3.20 -9.65 3.29
N GLY A 67 -2.16 -9.81 2.47
CA GLY A 67 -1.76 -11.12 1.98
C GLY A 67 -1.25 -12.03 3.10
N GLN A 68 -0.57 -11.45 4.10
CA GLN A 68 -0.11 -12.17 5.29
C GLN A 68 -1.29 -12.60 6.14
N ASP A 69 -2.22 -11.69 6.41
CA ASP A 69 -3.42 -11.94 7.19
C ASP A 69 -4.29 -13.03 6.57
N ILE A 70 -4.47 -13.00 5.25
CA ILE A 70 -5.20 -14.06 4.55
C ILE A 70 -4.48 -15.39 4.65
N SER A 71 -3.16 -15.40 4.48
CA SER A 71 -2.38 -16.64 4.59
C SER A 71 -2.51 -17.24 5.99
N LEU A 72 -2.47 -16.41 7.03
CA LEU A 72 -2.69 -16.81 8.42
C LEU A 72 -4.13 -17.34 8.63
N TYR A 73 -5.13 -16.59 8.18
CA TYR A 73 -6.55 -16.95 8.36
C TYR A 73 -6.97 -18.19 7.56
N LYS A 74 -6.35 -18.42 6.41
CA LYS A 74 -6.58 -19.59 5.56
C LYS A 74 -5.86 -20.83 6.09
N ILE A 75 -4.57 -20.70 6.39
CA ILE A 75 -3.69 -21.86 6.59
C ILE A 75 -3.71 -22.29 8.06
N GLU A 76 -3.55 -21.35 8.99
CA GLU A 76 -3.38 -21.64 10.42
C GLU A 76 -4.71 -21.62 11.17
N TYR A 77 -5.49 -20.54 11.04
CA TYR A 77 -6.70 -20.37 11.86
C TYR A 77 -7.97 -20.99 11.26
N LYS A 78 -7.93 -21.41 9.99
CA LYS A 78 -9.09 -21.94 9.25
C LYS A 78 -10.33 -21.01 9.30
N MET A 79 -10.11 -19.72 9.54
CA MET A 79 -11.18 -18.73 9.60
C MET A 79 -11.76 -18.44 8.22
N GLN A 80 -10.97 -18.59 7.15
CA GLN A 80 -11.47 -18.39 5.80
C GLN A 80 -12.65 -19.33 5.48
N ASP A 81 -12.62 -20.57 5.95
CA ASP A 81 -13.66 -21.58 5.67
C ASP A 81 -15.04 -21.15 6.20
N VAL A 82 -15.07 -20.46 7.33
CA VAL A 82 -16.30 -19.88 7.90
C VAL A 82 -16.89 -18.82 6.96
N PHE A 83 -16.04 -17.99 6.35
CA PHE A 83 -16.48 -16.98 5.38
C PHE A 83 -16.91 -17.63 4.07
N VAL A 84 -16.24 -18.68 3.60
CA VAL A 84 -16.60 -19.44 2.39
C VAL A 84 -17.97 -20.12 2.54
N ALA A 85 -18.28 -20.65 3.72
CA ALA A 85 -19.57 -21.27 4.04
C ALA A 85 -20.71 -20.26 4.20
N SER A 86 -20.38 -18.98 4.41
CA SER A 86 -21.33 -17.88 4.55
C SER A 86 -21.67 -17.22 3.20
N PRO A 87 -22.75 -16.41 3.09
CA PRO A 87 -23.09 -15.67 1.87
C PRO A 87 -22.18 -14.44 1.65
N ILE A 88 -20.86 -14.63 1.82
CA ILE A 88 -19.83 -13.60 1.65
C ILE A 88 -19.02 -13.94 0.40
N SER A 89 -19.03 -13.01 -0.55
CA SER A 89 -18.22 -13.14 -1.77
C SER A 89 -16.73 -12.90 -1.47
N PRO A 90 -15.80 -13.51 -2.23
CA PRO A 90 -14.36 -13.32 -2.03
C PRO A 90 -13.94 -11.85 -2.08
N ILE A 91 -14.59 -11.03 -2.92
CA ILE A 91 -14.27 -9.61 -3.02
C ILE A 91 -14.70 -8.81 -1.78
N VAL A 92 -15.81 -9.20 -1.14
CA VAL A 92 -16.26 -8.60 0.12
C VAL A 92 -15.29 -8.94 1.24
N TYR A 93 -14.82 -10.18 1.28
CA TYR A 93 -13.80 -10.62 2.23
C TYR A 93 -12.49 -9.86 2.02
N MET A 94 -11.98 -9.80 0.78
CA MET A 94 -10.79 -9.03 0.44
C MET A 94 -10.90 -7.56 0.85
N LEU A 95 -11.98 -6.87 0.46
CA LEU A 95 -12.18 -5.46 0.78
C LEU A 95 -12.30 -5.22 2.29
N GLY A 96 -12.93 -6.15 3.01
CA GLY A 96 -13.05 -6.09 4.47
C GLY A 96 -11.70 -6.18 5.17
N LEU A 97 -10.85 -7.12 4.74
CA LEU A 97 -9.49 -7.24 5.25
C LEU A 97 -8.60 -6.08 4.80
N ALA A 98 -8.75 -5.59 3.58
CA ALA A 98 -7.96 -4.47 3.09
C ALA A 98 -8.24 -3.23 3.91
N LEU A 99 -9.52 -3.02 4.23
CA LEU A 99 -9.96 -1.92 5.07
C LEU A 99 -9.48 -2.10 6.51
N SER A 100 -9.44 -3.34 7.03
CA SER A 100 -8.82 -3.66 8.33
C SER A 100 -7.37 -3.16 8.39
N GLU A 101 -6.55 -3.52 7.38
CA GLU A 101 -5.15 -3.09 7.28
C GLU A 101 -5.00 -1.57 7.16
N LEU A 102 -5.91 -0.93 6.43
CA LEU A 102 -5.92 0.53 6.35
C LEU A 102 -6.24 1.17 7.71
N LEU A 103 -7.16 0.59 8.48
CA LEU A 103 -7.48 1.04 9.84
C LEU A 103 -6.31 0.82 10.80
N TYR A 104 -5.58 -0.29 10.66
CA TYR A 104 -4.33 -0.55 11.40
C TYR A 104 -3.26 0.51 11.14
N GLY A 105 -3.11 0.92 9.89
CA GLY A 105 -2.18 1.96 9.47
C GLY A 105 -2.68 3.39 9.66
N LEU A 106 -3.96 3.59 10.00
CA LEU A 106 -4.62 4.88 9.90
C LEU A 106 -3.94 5.99 10.72
N PRO A 107 -3.49 5.77 11.98
CA PRO A 107 -2.79 6.83 12.72
C PRO A 107 -1.47 7.25 12.08
N ALA A 108 -0.68 6.29 11.58
CA ALA A 108 0.56 6.59 10.87
C ALA A 108 0.28 7.32 9.54
N LEU A 109 -0.72 6.87 8.79
CA LEU A 109 -1.14 7.50 7.54
C LEU A 109 -1.66 8.92 7.76
N ILE A 110 -2.43 9.19 8.82
CA ILE A 110 -2.88 10.55 9.15
C ILE A 110 -1.69 11.48 9.33
N ILE A 111 -0.67 11.06 10.08
CA ILE A 111 0.52 11.87 10.31
C ILE A 111 1.30 12.07 8.99
N LEU A 112 1.54 11.01 8.21
CA LEU A 112 2.27 11.09 6.95
C LEU A 112 1.53 11.92 5.89
N ILE A 113 0.20 11.80 5.79
CA ILE A 113 -0.64 12.63 4.90
C ILE A 113 -0.61 14.09 5.37
N SER A 114 -0.68 14.34 6.68
CA SER A 114 -0.60 15.70 7.23
C SER A 114 0.75 16.34 6.92
N LEU A 115 1.86 15.59 7.06
CA LEU A 115 3.19 16.05 6.65
C LEU A 115 3.27 16.27 5.14
N ALA A 116 2.69 15.39 4.33
CA ALA A 116 2.68 15.55 2.88
C ALA A 116 1.92 16.83 2.45
N VAL A 117 0.79 17.13 3.10
CA VAL A 117 0.03 18.37 2.89
C VAL A 117 0.81 19.59 3.39
N PHE A 118 1.48 19.49 4.55
CA PHE A 118 2.29 20.56 5.11
C PHE A 118 3.44 20.98 4.18
N PHE A 119 4.09 20.01 3.55
CA PHE A 119 5.16 20.27 2.56
C PHE A 119 4.65 20.53 1.14
N SER A 120 3.34 20.40 0.90
CA SER A 120 2.74 20.69 -0.40
C SER A 120 2.76 22.19 -0.69
N THR A 121 2.98 22.54 -1.94
CA THR A 121 2.91 23.93 -2.44
C THR A 121 1.50 24.51 -2.37
N SER A 122 0.47 23.65 -2.38
CA SER A 122 -0.93 24.07 -2.30
C SER A 122 -1.83 22.96 -1.73
N ILE A 123 -2.85 23.37 -0.97
CA ILE A 123 -3.91 22.46 -0.49
C ILE A 123 -4.75 21.90 -1.65
N ALA A 124 -4.70 22.53 -2.83
CA ALA A 124 -5.38 22.05 -4.04
C ALA A 124 -4.90 20.66 -4.49
N PHE A 125 -3.73 20.21 -4.03
CA PHE A 125 -3.22 18.85 -4.29
C PHE A 125 -3.81 17.77 -3.37
N LEU A 126 -4.59 18.13 -2.35
CA LEU A 126 -5.17 17.16 -1.42
C LEU A 126 -6.03 16.09 -2.11
N PRO A 127 -6.92 16.39 -3.08
CA PRO A 127 -7.67 15.37 -3.79
C PRO A 127 -6.77 14.40 -4.57
N LEU A 128 -5.70 14.90 -5.18
CA LEU A 128 -4.71 14.09 -5.89
C LEU A 128 -3.99 13.15 -4.91
N LEU A 129 -3.60 13.66 -3.75
CA LEU A 129 -2.95 12.88 -2.69
C LEU A 129 -3.85 11.75 -2.19
N LEU A 130 -5.13 12.04 -1.90
CA LEU A 130 -6.10 11.04 -1.44
C LEU A 130 -6.40 9.98 -2.50
N LEU A 131 -6.48 10.38 -3.78
CA LEU A 131 -6.65 9.45 -4.88
C LEU A 131 -5.44 8.53 -5.03
N ASN A 132 -4.23 9.07 -4.91
CA ASN A 132 -2.98 8.32 -4.97
C ASN A 132 -2.87 7.31 -3.81
N VAL A 133 -3.22 7.74 -2.59
CA VAL A 133 -3.36 6.86 -1.41
C VAL A 133 -4.29 5.68 -1.71
N PHE A 134 -5.48 5.96 -2.24
CA PHE A 134 -6.47 4.93 -2.56
C PHE A 134 -5.97 3.95 -3.64
N LEU A 135 -5.39 4.47 -4.73
CA LEU A 135 -4.93 3.64 -5.85
C LEU A 135 -3.76 2.74 -5.46
N ILE A 136 -2.79 3.24 -4.69
CA ILE A 136 -1.64 2.43 -4.25
C ILE A 136 -2.09 1.39 -3.23
N TRP A 137 -2.79 1.79 -2.18
CA TRP A 137 -3.30 0.83 -1.18
C TRP A 137 -4.17 -0.25 -1.84
N GLY A 138 -5.08 0.14 -2.74
CA GLY A 138 -5.96 -0.79 -3.44
C GLY A 138 -5.22 -1.76 -4.35
N THR A 139 -4.21 -1.27 -5.09
CA THR A 139 -3.36 -2.11 -5.95
C THR A 139 -2.58 -3.11 -5.11
N MET A 140 -1.94 -2.66 -4.04
CA MET A 140 -1.12 -3.50 -3.17
C MET A 140 -1.96 -4.53 -2.42
N SER A 141 -3.15 -4.14 -1.95
CA SER A 141 -4.15 -5.06 -1.37
C SER A 141 -4.58 -6.13 -2.37
N SER A 142 -4.82 -5.76 -3.63
CA SER A 142 -5.20 -6.71 -4.67
C SER A 142 -4.08 -7.68 -5.01
N ILE A 143 -2.82 -7.21 -5.06
CA ILE A 143 -1.64 -8.06 -5.21
C ILE A 143 -1.51 -9.02 -4.03
N GLY A 144 -1.57 -8.51 -2.80
CA GLY A 144 -1.48 -9.31 -1.58
C GLY A 144 -2.52 -10.42 -1.54
N PHE A 145 -3.78 -10.10 -1.89
CA PHE A 145 -4.88 -11.07 -1.99
C PHE A 145 -4.63 -12.14 -3.04
N PHE A 146 -4.21 -11.72 -4.24
CA PHE A 146 -3.95 -12.64 -5.34
C PHE A 146 -2.84 -13.62 -4.98
N LEU A 147 -1.72 -13.13 -4.45
CA LEU A 147 -0.60 -13.97 -4.05
C LEU A 147 -0.99 -14.95 -2.93
N SER A 148 -1.63 -14.48 -1.86
CA SER A 148 -2.00 -15.32 -0.72
C SER A 148 -3.02 -16.40 -1.07
N SER A 149 -3.97 -16.11 -1.97
CA SER A 149 -4.97 -17.09 -2.39
C SER A 149 -4.36 -18.34 -3.03
N HIS A 150 -3.21 -18.21 -3.69
CA HIS A 150 -2.51 -19.31 -4.38
C HIS A 150 -1.51 -20.06 -3.50
N MET A 151 -1.29 -19.61 -2.26
CA MET A 151 -0.31 -20.23 -1.37
C MET A 151 -0.94 -21.33 -0.51
N LEU A 152 -0.18 -22.41 -0.33
CA LEU A 152 -0.54 -23.56 0.51
C LEU A 152 0.23 -23.56 1.85
N HIS A 153 1.34 -22.84 1.94
CA HIS A 153 2.18 -22.75 3.13
C HIS A 153 2.41 -21.31 3.53
N MET A 154 2.21 -21.00 4.81
CA MET A 154 2.33 -19.64 5.34
C MET A 154 3.72 -19.06 5.08
N ARG A 155 4.77 -19.85 5.30
CA ARG A 155 6.17 -19.42 5.07
C ARG A 155 6.41 -18.97 3.62
N ASN A 156 5.89 -19.71 2.64
CA ASN A 156 6.05 -19.37 1.22
C ASN A 156 5.29 -18.09 0.88
N ALA A 157 4.07 -17.93 1.42
CA ALA A 157 3.29 -16.72 1.26
C ALA A 157 4.03 -15.50 1.82
N THR A 158 4.56 -15.62 3.05
CA THR A 158 5.31 -14.54 3.67
C THR A 158 6.53 -14.15 2.85
N GLN A 159 7.34 -15.12 2.42
CA GLN A 159 8.53 -14.88 1.62
C GLN A 159 8.21 -14.20 0.29
N LEU A 160 7.17 -14.65 -0.42
CA LEU A 160 6.78 -14.07 -1.70
C LEU A 160 6.27 -12.64 -1.56
N ILE A 161 5.43 -12.38 -0.55
CA ILE A 161 4.93 -11.02 -0.26
C ILE A 161 6.08 -10.10 0.12
N SER A 162 7.02 -10.55 0.97
CA SER A 162 8.21 -9.78 1.34
C SER A 162 9.11 -9.49 0.13
N PHE A 163 9.28 -10.45 -0.78
CA PHE A 163 10.03 -10.26 -2.02
C PHE A 163 9.39 -9.17 -2.91
N VAL A 164 8.07 -9.25 -3.10
CA VAL A 164 7.32 -8.23 -3.85
C VAL A 164 7.42 -6.86 -3.19
N ASN A 165 7.31 -6.80 -1.86
CA ASN A 165 7.48 -5.55 -1.11
C ASN A 165 8.85 -4.91 -1.39
N VAL A 166 9.94 -5.68 -1.31
CA VAL A 166 11.30 -5.16 -1.57
C VAL A 166 11.45 -4.62 -2.98
N ILE A 167 10.95 -5.33 -4.00
CA ILE A 167 11.04 -4.86 -5.40
C ILE A 167 10.30 -3.52 -5.58
N ILE A 168 9.08 -3.43 -5.06
CA ILE A 168 8.22 -2.25 -5.19
C ILE A 168 8.71 -1.08 -4.32
N ALA A 169 9.46 -1.38 -3.26
CA ALA A 169 10.04 -0.42 -2.34
C ALA A 169 11.38 0.17 -2.82
N VAL A 170 12.25 -0.67 -3.41
CA VAL A 170 13.66 -0.32 -3.64
C VAL A 170 13.92 0.17 -5.06
N VAL A 171 13.35 -0.50 -6.06
CA VAL A 171 13.57 -0.15 -7.48
C VAL A 171 13.01 1.25 -7.82
N PRO A 172 11.84 1.63 -7.30
CA PRO A 172 11.25 2.94 -7.58
C PRO A 172 11.97 4.09 -6.84
N PRO A 173 12.01 5.29 -7.42
CA PRO A 173 12.54 6.49 -6.78
C PRO A 173 11.55 7.04 -5.73
N VAL A 174 11.31 6.26 -4.67
CA VAL A 174 10.38 6.63 -3.60
C VAL A 174 10.96 7.70 -2.67
N PHE A 175 12.25 7.60 -2.36
CA PHE A 175 12.95 8.43 -1.37
C PHE A 175 13.92 9.45 -1.99
N TYR A 176 13.95 9.57 -3.31
CA TYR A 176 14.89 10.42 -4.03
C TYR A 176 14.33 10.82 -5.41
N PRO A 177 14.89 11.84 -6.07
CA PRO A 177 14.52 12.22 -7.42
C PRO A 177 14.83 11.10 -8.44
N ILE A 178 13.96 10.88 -9.41
CA ILE A 178 14.19 9.89 -10.48
C ILE A 178 15.46 10.17 -11.30
N SER A 179 15.88 11.42 -11.41
CA SER A 179 17.10 11.83 -12.12
C SER A 179 18.39 11.29 -11.48
N THR A 180 18.34 10.81 -10.24
CA THR A 180 19.47 10.17 -9.56
C THR A 180 19.72 8.74 -10.06
N LEU A 181 18.74 8.10 -10.72
CA LEU A 181 18.92 6.76 -11.28
C LEU A 181 19.73 6.81 -12.59
N PRO A 182 20.55 5.78 -12.88
CA PRO A 182 21.05 5.54 -14.23
C PRO A 182 19.89 5.43 -15.23
N GLU A 183 20.10 5.90 -16.46
CA GLU A 183 19.06 5.99 -17.51
C GLU A 183 18.30 4.68 -17.72
N ALA A 184 19.01 3.54 -17.75
CA ALA A 184 18.38 2.22 -17.87
C ALA A 184 17.41 1.90 -16.72
N LEU A 185 17.76 2.29 -15.49
CA LEU A 185 16.90 2.08 -14.32
C LEU A 185 15.74 3.07 -14.25
N GLN A 186 15.90 4.27 -14.82
CA GLN A 186 14.78 5.21 -14.96
C GLN A 186 13.67 4.59 -15.81
N MET A 187 14.00 4.03 -16.97
CA MET A 187 13.03 3.38 -17.86
C MET A 187 12.27 2.24 -17.18
N VAL A 188 12.99 1.37 -16.46
CA VAL A 188 12.37 0.26 -15.71
C VAL A 188 11.52 0.78 -14.56
N SER A 189 11.93 1.85 -13.88
CA SER A 189 11.17 2.41 -12.75
C SER A 189 9.77 2.88 -13.17
N TYR A 190 9.59 3.42 -14.38
CA TYR A 190 8.28 3.82 -14.91
C TYR A 190 7.30 2.65 -15.13
N LEU A 191 7.76 1.40 -15.07
CA LEU A 191 6.85 0.26 -15.08
C LEU A 191 6.20 0.04 -13.70
N VAL A 192 6.79 0.55 -12.63
CA VAL A 192 6.34 0.29 -11.26
C VAL A 192 5.34 1.35 -10.79
N PRO A 193 4.17 0.97 -10.24
CA PRO A 193 3.12 1.92 -9.88
C PRO A 193 3.53 2.91 -8.78
N THR A 194 4.44 2.52 -7.89
CA THR A 194 4.96 3.38 -6.82
C THR A 194 5.85 4.51 -7.34
N THR A 195 6.50 4.35 -8.49
CA THR A 195 7.21 5.46 -9.16
C THR A 195 6.27 6.60 -9.48
N HIS A 196 5.12 6.30 -10.09
CA HIS A 196 4.10 7.30 -10.40
C HIS A 196 3.51 7.92 -9.13
N ALA A 197 3.37 7.14 -8.06
CA ALA A 197 2.90 7.65 -6.78
C ALA A 197 3.85 8.70 -6.20
N SER A 198 5.13 8.35 -6.12
CA SER A 198 6.18 9.21 -5.59
C SER A 198 6.35 10.47 -6.43
N LEU A 199 6.33 10.36 -7.76
CA LEU A 199 6.40 11.53 -8.65
C LEU A 199 5.23 12.50 -8.43
N MET A 200 3.99 12.00 -8.27
CA MET A 200 2.84 12.87 -7.97
C MET A 200 2.94 13.55 -6.60
N ILE A 201 3.41 12.84 -5.57
CA ILE A 201 3.58 13.42 -4.22
C ILE A 201 4.72 14.43 -4.23
N GLN A 202 5.87 14.12 -4.84
CA GLN A 202 7.00 15.03 -4.98
C GLN A 202 6.60 16.28 -5.80
N TYR A 203 5.84 16.11 -6.89
CA TYR A 203 5.31 17.24 -7.65
C TYR A 203 4.44 18.18 -6.81
N SER A 204 3.57 17.63 -5.95
CA SER A 204 2.77 18.46 -5.03
C SER A 204 3.64 19.32 -4.10
N MET A 205 4.83 18.84 -3.74
CA MET A 205 5.81 19.52 -2.89
C MET A 205 6.73 20.48 -3.66
N GLY A 206 6.49 20.69 -4.95
CA GLY A 206 7.20 21.68 -5.77
C GLY A 206 8.41 21.13 -6.53
N PHE A 207 8.62 19.81 -6.54
CA PHE A 207 9.68 19.20 -7.35
C PHE A 207 9.28 19.12 -8.83
N PRO A 208 10.24 19.28 -9.76
CA PRO A 208 9.97 19.23 -11.19
C PRO A 208 9.53 17.82 -11.62
N ILE A 209 8.63 17.78 -12.61
CA ILE A 209 8.28 16.53 -13.29
C ILE A 209 9.33 16.17 -14.35
N PRO A 210 9.61 14.88 -14.56
CA PRO A 210 10.49 14.43 -15.63
C PRO A 210 9.93 14.75 -17.03
N GLU A 211 10.81 14.91 -18.02
CA GLU A 211 10.41 15.08 -19.41
C GLU A 211 9.56 13.88 -19.89
N GLY A 212 8.46 14.16 -20.58
CA GLY A 212 7.53 13.14 -21.09
C GLY A 212 6.61 12.52 -20.03
N TRP A 213 6.75 12.86 -18.74
CA TRP A 213 5.84 12.43 -17.69
C TRP A 213 4.78 13.50 -17.39
N SER A 214 3.56 13.08 -17.07
CA SER A 214 2.49 13.97 -16.62
C SER A 214 1.66 13.32 -15.51
N ILE A 215 0.95 14.14 -14.73
CA ILE A 215 0.04 13.66 -13.68
C ILE A 215 -1.02 12.74 -14.27
N TYR A 216 -1.54 13.06 -15.46
CA TYR A 216 -2.53 12.23 -16.15
C TYR A 216 -1.98 10.85 -16.50
N LEU A 217 -0.72 10.79 -16.97
CA LEU A 217 -0.04 9.52 -17.22
C LEU A 217 0.16 8.75 -15.90
N GLY A 218 0.58 9.42 -14.83
CA GLY A 218 0.71 8.81 -13.51
C GLY A 218 -0.60 8.19 -13.00
N LEU A 219 -1.70 8.93 -13.09
CA LEU A 219 -3.04 8.45 -12.72
C LEU A 219 -3.52 7.32 -13.63
N LEU A 220 -3.26 7.40 -14.92
CA LEU A 220 -3.62 6.35 -15.89
C LEU A 220 -2.89 5.05 -15.56
N VAL A 221 -1.57 5.10 -15.32
CA VAL A 221 -0.78 3.92 -14.97
C VAL A 221 -1.28 3.33 -13.66
N GLN A 222 -1.44 4.13 -12.61
CA GLN A 222 -1.98 3.64 -11.33
C GLN A 222 -3.40 3.05 -11.46
N GLY A 223 -4.27 3.69 -12.25
CA GLY A 223 -5.62 3.22 -12.52
C GLY A 223 -5.64 1.89 -13.27
N ILE A 224 -4.76 1.72 -14.26
CA ILE A 224 -4.57 0.45 -14.97
C ILE A 224 -4.09 -0.63 -14.01
N TYR A 225 -3.08 -0.33 -13.19
CA TYR A 225 -2.56 -1.27 -12.18
C TYR A 225 -3.64 -1.70 -11.20
N PHE A 226 -4.37 -0.74 -10.63
CA PHE A 226 -5.49 -1.02 -9.73
C PHE A 226 -6.55 -1.88 -10.39
N GLY A 227 -7.04 -1.48 -11.57
CA GLY A 227 -8.06 -2.23 -12.30
C GLY A 227 -7.61 -3.64 -12.68
N PHE A 228 -6.38 -3.78 -13.18
CA PHE A 228 -5.81 -5.07 -13.57
C PHE A 228 -5.68 -6.03 -12.39
N PHE A 229 -5.04 -5.61 -11.30
CA PHE A 229 -4.86 -6.49 -10.14
C PHE A 229 -6.18 -6.76 -9.42
N MET A 230 -7.10 -5.80 -9.35
CA MET A 230 -8.44 -6.01 -8.80
C MET A 230 -9.22 -7.04 -9.63
N LEU A 231 -9.12 -7.01 -10.96
CA LEU A 231 -9.75 -7.99 -11.85
C LEU A 231 -9.15 -9.38 -11.69
N ILE A 232 -7.82 -9.47 -11.57
CA ILE A 232 -7.12 -10.73 -11.32
C ILE A 232 -7.51 -11.30 -9.96
N ALA A 233 -7.47 -10.49 -8.91
CA ALA A 233 -7.90 -10.86 -7.57
C ALA A 233 -9.35 -11.40 -7.57
N LYS A 234 -10.26 -10.74 -8.31
CA LYS A 234 -11.65 -11.19 -8.42
C LYS A 234 -11.81 -12.49 -9.20
N LYS A 235 -11.12 -12.66 -10.33
CA LYS A 235 -11.37 -13.76 -11.28
C LYS A 235 -10.51 -15.01 -11.04
N ARG A 236 -9.33 -14.84 -10.47
CA ARG A 236 -8.31 -15.91 -10.36
C ARG A 236 -8.02 -16.32 -8.93
N ALA A 237 -8.54 -15.63 -7.92
CA ALA A 237 -8.32 -16.05 -6.54
C ALA A 237 -9.00 -17.40 -6.25
N LEU A 238 -8.23 -18.31 -5.67
CA LEU A 238 -8.73 -19.58 -5.16
C LEU A 238 -9.50 -19.33 -3.86
N TRP A 239 -10.82 -19.17 -4.00
CA TRP A 239 -11.72 -18.92 -2.88
C TRP A 239 -12.29 -20.20 -2.26
N ARG A 240 -12.45 -21.25 -3.06
CA ARG A 240 -12.95 -22.57 -2.63
C ARG A 240 -11.90 -23.61 -2.97
N GLU A 241 -11.64 -24.53 -2.05
CA GLU A 241 -10.96 -25.78 -2.38
C GLU A 241 -11.90 -26.55 -3.32
N ASN A 242 -11.41 -26.82 -4.54
CA ASN A 242 -12.07 -27.73 -5.48
C ASN A 242 -11.52 -29.13 -5.28
#